data_AF-A0A125Q719-F1
#
_entry.id   AF-A0A125Q719-F1
#
_cell.length_a   1.000
_cell.length_b   1.000
_cell.length_c   1.000
_cell.angle_alpha   90.00
_cell.angle_beta   90.00
_cell.angle_gamma   90.00
#
_symmetry.space_group_name_H-M   'P 1'
#
loop_
_entity.id
_entity.type
_entity.pdbx_description
1 polymer ?
#
loop_
_entity_poly.entity_id
_entity_poly.type
_entity_poly.pdbx_seq_one_letter_code
_entity_poly.pdbx_strand_id
1 'polypeptide(L)'
;MTLSKSLSQNRQFVRPALPALNSLASRTERILSRWPDVVANPPEKDREKLVAIVRDKLENNSWEDTKLSLITSAGRALFDEDRRTRPDLAEMRDFYYSETRASTRAGFLGGMFSIYMDSFDAKAEHTWQLAGALSAAAGRLGARWRMMLDAIPEMLSPDAVADAVARQMVLMDDLWIGLQKLGIRSPHAPGLMNAVHLAYVKQIEPHLDQRVEMERLIEWLKPEGREAKTTGAGEAISALLGHWVKHSPKPDDLRYLTENIIGIYGDPRVQRGGVWSAVPEDRMAVILRWLTGENIRFFLDVVSEVEDSHMWEPRRRFWLGLHDRGRIDAAWVAFSDSAAKEARRRGAGGKGTLRFGVQTAGYGRANTSLLILKIGRKIVVEGSHSYKVHIFDESNQRAPALYQWRYDCEAIRFIPGSNAKSHNGDWQSWVLEHI
;
A
#
# COMPACT_ATOMS: atom_id res chain seq x y z
N MET A 1 -75.98 13.53 -22.87
CA MET A 1 -75.06 12.85 -23.81
C MET A 1 -75.27 11.35 -23.69
N THR A 2 -75.62 10.66 -24.77
CA THR A 2 -75.91 9.22 -24.80
C THR A 2 -74.62 8.38 -24.84
N LEU A 3 -74.64 7.20 -24.21
CA LEU A 3 -73.52 6.27 -24.04
C LEU A 3 -72.81 5.92 -25.37
N SER A 4 -73.57 5.88 -26.47
CA SER A 4 -73.08 5.64 -27.84
C SER A 4 -72.06 6.69 -28.29
N LYS A 5 -72.18 7.95 -27.84
CA LYS A 5 -71.27 9.05 -28.21
C LYS A 5 -69.92 8.97 -27.47
N SER A 6 -69.87 8.23 -26.36
CA SER A 6 -68.65 8.05 -25.56
C SER A 6 -67.81 6.87 -26.04
N LEU A 7 -68.45 5.83 -26.59
CA LEU A 7 -67.78 4.63 -27.12
C LEU A 7 -67.18 4.81 -28.52
N SER A 8 -67.63 5.82 -29.29
CA SER A 8 -67.09 6.16 -30.61
C SER A 8 -65.79 6.99 -30.55
N GLN A 9 -65.37 7.43 -29.36
CA GLN A 9 -64.08 8.09 -29.19
C GLN A 9 -62.99 7.04 -29.03
N ASN A 10 -62.22 6.83 -30.10
CA ASN A 10 -61.03 5.99 -30.09
C ASN A 10 -60.00 6.59 -29.10
N ARG A 11 -60.07 6.20 -27.84
CA ARG A 11 -59.09 6.60 -26.83
C ARG A 11 -57.78 5.87 -27.14
N GLN A 12 -56.84 6.59 -27.75
CA GLN A 12 -55.46 6.12 -27.83
C GLN A 12 -54.97 5.82 -26.42
N PHE A 13 -54.62 4.57 -26.17
CA PHE A 13 -53.99 4.16 -24.92
C PHE A 13 -52.58 4.75 -24.89
N VAL A 14 -52.41 5.87 -24.20
CA VAL A 14 -51.09 6.44 -23.92
C VAL A 14 -50.45 5.56 -22.85
N ARG A 15 -49.49 4.72 -23.25
CA ARG A 15 -48.68 3.96 -22.28
C ARG A 15 -47.99 4.97 -21.35
N PRO A 16 -48.18 4.89 -20.03
CA PRO A 16 -47.50 5.79 -19.11
C PRO A 16 -45.98 5.61 -19.26
N ALA A 17 -45.25 6.72 -19.40
CA ALA A 17 -43.80 6.71 -19.43
C ALA A 17 -43.29 6.12 -18.09
N LEU A 18 -42.55 5.02 -18.15
CA LEU A 18 -41.92 4.46 -16.96
C LEU A 18 -40.93 5.49 -16.39
N PRO A 19 -40.91 5.72 -15.07
CA PRO A 19 -40.01 6.70 -14.47
C PRO A 19 -38.54 6.38 -14.79
N ALA A 20 -37.73 7.41 -14.97
CA ALA A 20 -36.33 7.28 -15.34
C ALA A 20 -35.56 6.45 -14.30
N LEU A 21 -35.16 5.23 -14.70
CA LEU A 21 -34.42 4.26 -13.88
C LEU A 21 -33.08 4.80 -13.38
N ASN A 22 -32.54 5.85 -14.02
CA ASN A 22 -31.30 6.53 -13.62
C ASN A 22 -31.37 7.06 -12.18
N SER A 23 -32.55 7.49 -11.73
CA SER A 23 -32.75 7.96 -10.34
C SER A 23 -32.70 6.83 -9.31
N LEU A 24 -33.14 5.62 -9.69
CA LEU A 24 -33.04 4.44 -8.86
C LEU A 24 -31.61 3.91 -8.85
N ALA A 25 -30.95 3.84 -10.02
CA ALA A 25 -29.56 3.43 -10.14
C ALA A 25 -28.63 4.31 -9.29
N SER A 26 -28.76 5.63 -9.37
CA SER A 26 -27.96 6.58 -8.57
C SER A 26 -28.23 6.50 -7.06
N ARG A 27 -29.49 6.25 -6.65
CA ARG A 27 -29.82 6.01 -5.23
C ARG A 27 -29.24 4.69 -4.74
N THR A 28 -29.33 3.63 -5.55
CA THR A 28 -28.70 2.35 -5.25
C THR A 28 -27.19 2.54 -5.13
N GLU A 29 -26.54 3.21 -6.08
CA GLU A 29 -25.11 3.50 -6.04
C GLU A 29 -24.70 4.31 -4.80
N ARG A 30 -25.49 5.32 -4.40
CA ARG A 30 -25.25 6.11 -3.19
C ARG A 30 -25.43 5.32 -1.88
N ILE A 31 -26.37 4.38 -1.84
CA ILE A 31 -26.54 3.46 -0.70
C ILE A 31 -25.38 2.46 -0.66
N LEU A 32 -25.02 1.91 -1.82
CA LEU A 32 -23.93 0.93 -1.95
C LEU A 32 -22.55 1.52 -1.65
N SER A 33 -22.31 2.80 -2.00
CA SER A 33 -21.06 3.49 -1.68
C SER A 33 -20.96 3.83 -0.19
N ARG A 34 -22.09 4.11 0.47
CA ARG A 34 -22.14 4.43 1.90
C ARG A 34 -22.14 3.18 2.80
N TRP A 35 -22.70 2.08 2.31
CA TRP A 35 -22.76 0.78 3.01
C TRP A 35 -22.36 -0.34 2.04
N PRO A 36 -21.05 -0.53 1.80
CA PRO A 36 -20.58 -1.55 0.87
C PRO A 36 -20.94 -2.95 1.37
N ASP A 37 -20.89 -3.19 2.68
CA ASP A 37 -21.20 -4.49 3.26
C ASP A 37 -22.69 -4.66 3.54
N VAL A 38 -23.20 -5.87 3.36
CA VAL A 38 -24.59 -6.24 3.71
C VAL A 38 -24.76 -6.33 5.23
N VAL A 39 -23.67 -6.56 5.96
CA VAL A 39 -23.62 -6.69 7.42
C VAL A 39 -22.50 -5.77 7.89
N ALA A 40 -22.73 -4.89 8.86
CA ALA A 40 -21.66 -4.02 9.37
C ALA A 40 -20.71 -4.83 10.27
N ASN A 41 -19.41 -4.54 10.23
CA ASN A 41 -18.46 -5.09 11.21
C ASN A 41 -18.81 -4.56 12.61
N PRO A 42 -19.12 -5.45 13.58
CA PRO A 42 -19.42 -5.01 14.93
C PRO A 42 -18.15 -4.42 15.60
N PRO A 43 -18.30 -3.36 16.42
CA PRO A 43 -17.21 -2.84 17.24
C PRO A 43 -16.60 -3.94 18.10
N GLU A 44 -15.28 -3.94 18.26
CA GLU A 44 -14.54 -4.99 18.99
C GLU A 44 -15.10 -5.26 20.40
N LYS A 45 -15.39 -4.18 21.15
CA LYS A 45 -15.99 -4.24 22.49
C LYS A 45 -17.35 -4.97 22.56
N ASP A 46 -18.08 -5.03 21.45
CA ASP A 46 -19.41 -5.62 21.38
C ASP A 46 -19.37 -7.07 20.90
N ARG A 47 -18.24 -7.55 20.35
CA ARG A 47 -18.13 -8.88 19.72
C ARG A 47 -18.37 -10.02 20.69
N GLU A 48 -17.74 -9.98 21.86
CA GLU A 48 -17.92 -11.01 22.88
C GLU A 48 -19.38 -11.07 23.36
N LYS A 49 -20.00 -9.90 23.54
CA LYS A 49 -21.39 -9.79 23.95
C LYS A 49 -22.34 -10.37 22.90
N LEU A 50 -22.10 -10.07 21.61
CA LEU A 50 -22.92 -10.61 20.51
C LEU A 50 -22.85 -12.13 20.43
N VAL A 51 -21.63 -12.68 20.55
CA VAL A 51 -21.41 -14.13 20.57
C VAL A 51 -22.11 -14.77 21.76
N ALA A 52 -21.96 -14.20 22.96
CA ALA A 52 -22.62 -14.71 24.16
C ALA A 52 -24.16 -14.71 24.06
N ILE A 53 -24.76 -13.64 23.51
CA ILE A 53 -26.21 -13.56 23.32
C ILE A 53 -26.72 -14.67 22.39
N VAL A 54 -26.05 -14.91 21.27
CA VAL A 54 -26.50 -15.93 20.31
C VAL A 54 -26.18 -17.35 20.81
N ARG A 55 -25.11 -17.52 21.58
CA ARG A 55 -24.82 -18.80 22.26
C ARG A 55 -25.89 -19.16 23.28
N ASP A 56 -26.29 -18.21 24.14
CA ASP A 56 -27.36 -18.42 25.12
C ASP A 56 -28.70 -18.76 24.43
N LYS A 57 -28.99 -18.13 23.29
CA LYS A 57 -30.15 -18.49 22.46
C LYS A 57 -30.08 -19.90 21.88
N LEU A 58 -28.90 -20.34 21.47
CA LEU A 58 -28.66 -21.68 20.95
C LEU A 58 -28.85 -22.73 22.04
N GLU A 59 -28.23 -22.52 23.21
CA GLU A 59 -28.31 -23.43 24.37
C GLU A 59 -29.75 -23.58 24.89
N ASN A 60 -30.50 -22.48 24.94
CA ASN A 60 -31.89 -22.47 25.43
C ASN A 60 -32.93 -22.68 24.32
N ASN A 61 -32.50 -22.89 23.06
CA ASN A 61 -33.36 -23.00 21.88
C ASN A 61 -34.39 -21.85 21.76
N SER A 62 -34.00 -20.62 22.10
CA SER A 62 -34.89 -19.45 22.25
C SER A 62 -34.77 -18.46 21.09
N TRP A 63 -35.37 -18.83 19.95
CA TRP A 63 -35.24 -18.08 18.68
C TRP A 63 -36.30 -17.01 18.44
N GLU A 64 -37.33 -16.93 19.27
CA GLU A 64 -38.41 -15.93 19.16
C GLU A 64 -37.85 -14.49 19.12
N ASP A 65 -38.47 -13.65 18.27
CA ASP A 65 -38.10 -12.25 18.02
C ASP A 65 -36.62 -11.98 17.66
N THR A 66 -35.91 -13.01 17.19
CA THR A 66 -34.50 -12.87 16.85
C THR A 66 -34.32 -12.22 15.48
N LYS A 67 -33.71 -11.03 15.49
CA LYS A 67 -33.45 -10.27 14.26
C LYS A 67 -32.32 -10.92 13.45
N LEU A 68 -32.49 -10.99 12.14
CA LEU A 68 -31.45 -11.48 11.23
C LEU A 68 -30.12 -10.71 11.40
N SER A 69 -30.19 -9.40 11.62
CA SER A 69 -28.99 -8.57 11.83
C SER A 69 -28.17 -9.00 13.05
N LEU A 70 -28.82 -9.47 14.12
CA LEU A 70 -28.13 -9.98 15.31
C LEU A 70 -27.35 -11.25 14.96
N ILE A 71 -27.98 -12.19 14.27
CA ILE A 71 -27.35 -13.45 13.84
C ILE A 71 -26.18 -13.18 12.91
N THR A 72 -26.36 -12.34 11.88
CA THR A 72 -25.25 -12.07 10.95
C THR A 72 -24.10 -11.29 11.60
N SER A 73 -24.38 -10.37 12.52
CA SER A 73 -23.33 -9.65 13.26
C SER A 73 -22.60 -10.54 14.26
N ALA A 74 -23.32 -11.45 14.94
CA ALA A 74 -22.71 -12.46 15.80
C ALA A 74 -21.87 -13.45 14.98
N GLY A 75 -22.30 -13.82 13.77
CA GLY A 75 -21.50 -14.61 12.84
C GLY A 75 -20.18 -13.92 12.48
N ARG A 76 -20.19 -12.62 12.14
CA ARG A 76 -18.95 -11.85 11.91
C ARG A 76 -18.01 -11.86 13.11
N ALA A 77 -18.55 -11.73 14.32
CA ALA A 77 -17.76 -11.80 15.54
C ALA A 77 -17.22 -13.21 15.80
N LEU A 78 -18.03 -14.24 15.57
CA LEU A 78 -17.66 -15.65 15.81
C LEU A 78 -16.50 -16.11 14.94
N PHE A 79 -16.47 -15.68 13.67
CA PHE A 79 -15.46 -16.09 12.70
C PHE A 79 -14.28 -15.11 12.59
N ASP A 80 -14.15 -14.15 13.51
CA ASP A 80 -12.95 -13.31 13.57
C ASP A 80 -11.71 -14.09 14.03
N GLU A 81 -10.54 -13.48 13.88
CA GLU A 81 -9.25 -14.13 14.14
C GLU A 81 -9.13 -14.64 15.58
N ASP A 82 -9.71 -13.92 16.54
CA ASP A 82 -9.64 -14.25 17.98
C ASP A 82 -10.59 -15.39 18.40
N ARG A 83 -11.69 -15.59 17.66
CA ARG A 83 -12.79 -16.49 18.07
C ARG A 83 -12.99 -17.69 17.17
N ARG A 84 -12.51 -17.65 15.92
CA ARG A 84 -12.73 -18.72 14.93
C ARG A 84 -12.18 -20.08 15.35
N THR A 85 -11.17 -20.12 16.22
CA THR A 85 -10.54 -21.35 16.73
C THR A 85 -10.92 -21.70 18.17
N ARG A 86 -11.71 -20.86 18.85
CA ARG A 86 -12.06 -21.06 20.27
C ARG A 86 -12.89 -22.34 20.47
N PRO A 87 -12.46 -23.29 21.32
CA PRO A 87 -13.18 -24.54 21.53
C PRO A 87 -14.58 -24.35 22.12
N ASP A 88 -14.74 -23.39 23.03
CA ASP A 88 -16.02 -23.08 23.69
C ASP A 88 -17.10 -22.52 22.74
N LEU A 89 -16.72 -22.19 21.51
CA LEU A 89 -17.61 -21.68 20.46
C LEU A 89 -17.82 -22.68 19.31
N ALA A 90 -17.35 -23.92 19.46
CA ALA A 90 -17.45 -24.95 18.41
C ALA A 90 -18.90 -25.26 18.03
N GLU A 91 -19.77 -25.53 18.99
CA GLU A 91 -21.19 -25.83 18.75
C GLU A 91 -21.89 -24.67 18.03
N MET A 92 -21.52 -23.44 18.36
CA MET A 92 -22.06 -22.26 17.70
C MET A 92 -21.61 -22.19 16.23
N ARG A 93 -20.35 -22.51 15.91
CA ARG A 93 -19.88 -22.61 14.51
C ARG A 93 -20.62 -23.69 13.74
N ASP A 94 -20.81 -24.86 14.35
CA ASP A 94 -21.56 -25.98 13.77
C ASP A 94 -23.02 -25.61 13.47
N PHE A 95 -23.64 -24.83 14.36
CA PHE A 95 -24.94 -24.22 14.10
C PHE A 95 -24.92 -23.35 12.84
N TYR A 96 -23.95 -22.43 12.69
CA TYR A 96 -23.87 -21.59 11.48
C TYR A 96 -23.65 -22.41 10.20
N TYR A 97 -22.83 -23.45 10.23
CA TYR A 97 -22.62 -24.31 9.06
C TYR A 97 -23.92 -25.05 8.69
N SER A 98 -24.61 -25.61 9.69
CA SER A 98 -25.85 -26.36 9.51
C SER A 98 -26.99 -25.45 9.04
N GLU A 99 -27.16 -24.29 9.66
CA GLU A 99 -28.15 -23.28 9.27
C GLU A 99 -27.86 -22.74 7.87
N THR A 100 -26.59 -22.56 7.49
CA THR A 100 -26.23 -22.17 6.11
C THR A 100 -26.66 -23.22 5.09
N ARG A 101 -26.51 -24.51 5.40
CA ARG A 101 -27.00 -25.60 4.54
C ARG A 101 -28.52 -25.66 4.48
N ALA A 102 -29.22 -25.37 5.57
CA ALA A 102 -30.68 -25.53 5.66
C ALA A 102 -31.47 -24.30 5.19
N SER A 103 -30.94 -23.09 5.37
CA SER A 103 -31.71 -21.86 5.23
C SER A 103 -32.19 -21.61 3.80
N THR A 104 -33.39 -21.07 3.67
CA THR A 104 -33.97 -20.56 2.41
C THR A 104 -33.96 -19.03 2.36
N ARG A 105 -33.49 -18.38 3.42
CA ARG A 105 -33.48 -16.92 3.53
C ARG A 105 -32.27 -16.34 2.80
N ALA A 106 -32.49 -15.80 1.61
CA ALA A 106 -31.42 -15.19 0.80
C ALA A 106 -30.61 -14.12 1.54
N GLY A 107 -31.22 -13.35 2.46
CA GLY A 107 -30.53 -12.37 3.29
C GLY A 107 -29.53 -12.99 4.28
N PHE A 108 -29.89 -14.13 4.89
CA PHE A 108 -28.99 -14.87 5.78
C PHE A 108 -27.83 -15.48 4.98
N LEU A 109 -28.13 -16.19 3.90
CA LEU A 109 -27.11 -16.81 3.04
C LEU A 109 -26.14 -15.76 2.48
N GLY A 110 -26.65 -14.58 2.09
CA GLY A 110 -25.79 -13.47 1.66
C GLY A 110 -24.92 -12.88 2.77
N GLY A 111 -25.41 -12.88 4.01
CA GLY A 111 -24.61 -12.55 5.19
C GLY A 111 -23.49 -13.58 5.42
N MET A 112 -23.80 -14.86 5.33
CA MET A 112 -22.83 -15.95 5.47
C MET A 112 -21.78 -15.96 4.35
N PHE A 113 -22.17 -15.65 3.12
CA PHE A 113 -21.24 -15.47 2.01
C PHE A 113 -20.27 -14.30 2.27
N SER A 114 -20.79 -13.19 2.82
CA SER A 114 -19.95 -12.06 3.20
C SER A 114 -18.98 -12.44 4.33
N ILE A 115 -19.45 -13.18 5.35
CA ILE A 115 -18.61 -13.70 6.44
C ILE A 115 -17.52 -14.63 5.89
N TYR A 116 -17.85 -15.53 4.96
CA TYR A 116 -16.87 -16.38 4.29
C TYR A 116 -15.76 -15.56 3.63
N MET A 117 -16.12 -14.52 2.87
CA MET A 117 -15.13 -13.65 2.22
C MET A 117 -14.29 -12.87 3.24
N ASP A 118 -14.92 -12.30 4.27
CA ASP A 118 -14.25 -11.41 5.24
C ASP A 118 -13.33 -12.17 6.21
N SER A 119 -13.71 -13.39 6.60
CA SER A 119 -12.96 -14.26 7.52
C SER A 119 -12.04 -15.26 6.82
N PHE A 120 -11.97 -15.21 5.48
CA PHE A 120 -11.28 -16.19 4.67
C PHE A 120 -9.81 -16.37 5.08
N ASP A 121 -9.44 -17.64 5.25
CA ASP A 121 -8.07 -18.10 5.42
C ASP A 121 -8.00 -19.50 4.83
N ALA A 122 -7.26 -19.67 3.73
CA ALA A 122 -7.23 -20.92 2.96
C ALA A 122 -6.77 -22.13 3.77
N LYS A 123 -6.04 -21.91 4.88
CA LYS A 123 -5.55 -22.97 5.78
C LYS A 123 -6.50 -23.25 6.94
N ALA A 124 -7.46 -22.37 7.20
CA ALA A 124 -8.34 -22.48 8.35
C ALA A 124 -9.56 -23.35 8.04
N GLU A 125 -9.90 -24.22 8.99
CA GLU A 125 -11.01 -25.19 8.85
C GLU A 125 -12.36 -24.50 8.59
N HIS A 126 -12.63 -23.36 9.24
CA HIS A 126 -13.91 -22.66 9.08
C HIS A 126 -14.16 -22.21 7.65
N THR A 127 -13.10 -21.82 6.91
CA THR A 127 -13.19 -21.43 5.50
C THR A 127 -13.73 -22.58 4.65
N TRP A 128 -13.23 -23.80 4.87
CA TRP A 128 -13.67 -25.00 4.16
C TRP A 128 -15.10 -25.41 4.54
N GLN A 129 -15.45 -25.33 5.83
CA GLN A 129 -16.81 -25.64 6.29
C GLN A 129 -17.85 -24.65 5.75
N LEU A 130 -17.54 -23.35 5.76
CA LEU A 130 -18.39 -22.31 5.16
C LEU A 130 -18.53 -22.49 3.65
N ALA A 131 -17.42 -22.74 2.95
CA ALA A 131 -17.43 -22.99 1.51
C ALA A 131 -18.32 -24.19 1.14
N GLY A 132 -18.19 -25.31 1.87
CA GLY A 132 -19.03 -26.49 1.67
C GLY A 132 -20.50 -26.23 1.98
N ALA A 133 -20.79 -25.49 3.06
CA ALA A 133 -22.17 -25.13 3.41
C ALA A 133 -22.82 -24.19 2.38
N LEU A 134 -22.10 -23.19 1.91
CA LEU A 134 -22.55 -22.26 0.86
C LEU A 134 -22.73 -22.96 -0.48
N SER A 135 -21.86 -23.92 -0.81
CA SER A 135 -21.98 -24.72 -2.04
C SER A 135 -23.28 -25.53 -2.06
N ALA A 136 -23.64 -26.16 -0.93
CA ALA A 136 -24.92 -26.86 -0.78
C ALA A 136 -26.14 -25.91 -0.83
N ALA A 137 -25.94 -24.62 -0.56
CA ALA A 137 -26.97 -23.60 -0.60
C ALA A 137 -26.96 -22.75 -1.89
N ALA A 138 -26.07 -23.04 -2.85
CA ALA A 138 -25.79 -22.15 -3.99
C ALA A 138 -27.04 -21.76 -4.80
N GLY A 139 -27.93 -22.72 -5.05
CA GLY A 139 -29.20 -22.48 -5.78
C GLY A 139 -30.18 -21.55 -5.07
N ARG A 140 -30.03 -21.33 -3.76
CA ARG A 140 -30.88 -20.46 -2.93
C ARG A 140 -30.26 -19.08 -2.68
N LEU A 141 -29.06 -18.84 -3.18
CA LEU A 141 -28.40 -17.55 -3.05
C LEU A 141 -29.14 -16.46 -3.84
N GLY A 142 -29.07 -15.23 -3.32
CA GLY A 142 -29.57 -14.04 -4.03
C GLY A 142 -28.85 -13.84 -5.38
N ALA A 143 -29.50 -13.13 -6.30
CA ALA A 143 -29.02 -12.95 -7.68
C ALA A 143 -27.56 -12.45 -7.77
N ARG A 144 -27.16 -11.50 -6.91
CA ARG A 144 -25.78 -10.99 -6.84
C ARG A 144 -24.74 -12.10 -6.69
N TRP A 145 -24.95 -13.00 -5.74
CA TRP A 145 -23.98 -14.05 -5.41
C TRP A 145 -23.99 -15.15 -6.46
N ARG A 146 -25.15 -15.44 -7.06
CA ARG A 146 -25.22 -16.35 -8.21
C ARG A 146 -24.45 -15.80 -9.41
N MET A 147 -24.61 -14.52 -9.76
CA MET A 147 -23.80 -13.89 -10.82
C MET A 147 -22.30 -13.96 -10.53
N MET A 148 -21.89 -13.82 -9.26
CA MET A 148 -20.48 -13.97 -8.86
C MET A 148 -19.99 -15.41 -9.04
N LEU A 149 -20.79 -16.42 -8.67
CA LEU A 149 -20.47 -17.83 -8.86
C LEU A 149 -20.44 -18.22 -10.34
N ASP A 150 -21.32 -17.63 -11.16
CA ASP A 150 -21.34 -17.85 -12.60
C ASP A 150 -20.07 -17.26 -13.26
N ALA A 151 -19.61 -16.10 -12.79
CA ALA A 151 -18.39 -15.45 -13.28
C ALA A 151 -17.11 -16.10 -12.76
N ILE A 152 -17.13 -16.64 -11.53
CA ILE A 152 -16.00 -17.30 -10.87
C ILE A 152 -16.50 -18.61 -10.25
N PRO A 153 -16.51 -19.72 -11.02
CA PRO A 153 -16.95 -21.02 -10.52
C PRO A 153 -16.17 -21.50 -9.28
N GLU A 154 -14.91 -21.11 -9.17
CA GLU A 154 -14.03 -21.44 -8.04
C GLU A 154 -14.26 -20.57 -6.80
N MET A 155 -15.26 -19.68 -6.76
CA MET A 155 -15.46 -18.74 -5.64
C MET A 155 -15.62 -19.42 -4.27
N LEU A 156 -16.12 -20.66 -4.26
CA LEU A 156 -16.29 -21.51 -3.08
C LEU A 156 -15.28 -22.67 -3.03
N SER A 157 -14.14 -22.53 -3.71
CA SER A 157 -12.99 -23.46 -3.66
C SER A 157 -11.82 -22.77 -2.94
N PRO A 158 -11.64 -22.97 -1.62
CA PRO A 158 -10.68 -22.19 -0.83
C PRO A 158 -9.22 -22.27 -1.31
N ASP A 159 -8.86 -23.34 -1.99
CA ASP A 159 -7.54 -23.58 -2.58
C ASP A 159 -7.32 -22.89 -3.93
N ALA A 160 -8.39 -22.52 -4.65
CA ALA A 160 -8.32 -22.00 -6.02
C ALA A 160 -8.90 -20.58 -6.18
N VAL A 161 -9.78 -20.14 -5.27
CA VAL A 161 -10.52 -18.88 -5.40
C VAL A 161 -9.62 -17.65 -5.56
N ALA A 162 -8.53 -17.58 -4.79
CA ALA A 162 -7.63 -16.43 -4.83
C ALA A 162 -6.98 -16.27 -6.23
N ASP A 163 -6.48 -17.37 -6.79
CA ASP A 163 -5.91 -17.40 -8.13
C ASP A 163 -6.95 -17.14 -9.21
N ALA A 164 -8.19 -17.64 -9.05
CA ALA A 164 -9.27 -17.43 -10.01
C ALA A 164 -9.68 -15.96 -10.10
N VAL A 165 -9.86 -15.29 -8.95
CA VAL A 165 -10.16 -13.84 -8.93
C VAL A 165 -8.97 -13.04 -9.47
N ALA A 166 -7.74 -13.41 -9.11
CA ALA A 166 -6.52 -12.75 -9.63
C ALA A 166 -6.41 -12.86 -11.16
N ARG A 167 -6.75 -14.01 -11.76
CA ARG A 167 -6.82 -14.15 -13.23
C ARG A 167 -7.83 -13.21 -13.86
N GLN A 168 -8.98 -13.01 -13.23
CA GLN A 168 -9.97 -12.03 -13.70
C GLN A 168 -9.42 -10.60 -13.58
N MET A 169 -8.74 -10.28 -12.48
CA MET A 169 -8.11 -8.97 -12.28
C MET A 169 -7.13 -8.62 -13.40
N VAL A 170 -6.31 -9.58 -13.86
CA VAL A 170 -5.36 -9.37 -14.98
C VAL A 170 -6.06 -8.94 -16.27
N LEU A 171 -7.33 -9.29 -16.47
CA LEU A 171 -8.12 -8.93 -17.65
C LEU A 171 -8.92 -7.62 -17.51
N MET A 172 -8.91 -6.98 -16.33
CA MET A 172 -9.67 -5.76 -16.07
C MET A 172 -8.86 -4.51 -16.39
N ASP A 173 -9.48 -3.54 -17.09
CA ASP A 173 -8.87 -2.23 -17.30
C ASP A 173 -8.75 -1.46 -15.97
N ASP A 174 -9.85 -1.38 -15.21
CA ASP A 174 -9.91 -0.80 -13.87
C ASP A 174 -10.22 -1.90 -12.85
N LEU A 175 -9.25 -2.19 -11.99
CA LEU A 175 -9.34 -3.26 -11.00
C LEU A 175 -10.40 -2.98 -9.93
N TRP A 176 -10.54 -1.73 -9.50
CA TRP A 176 -11.48 -1.38 -8.44
C TRP A 176 -12.92 -1.50 -8.94
N ILE A 177 -13.23 -0.86 -10.06
CA ILE A 177 -14.56 -0.90 -10.70
C ILE A 177 -14.86 -2.31 -11.19
N GLY A 178 -13.89 -3.01 -11.78
CA GLY A 178 -14.04 -4.37 -12.27
C GLY A 178 -14.44 -5.34 -11.16
N LEU A 179 -13.75 -5.31 -10.02
CA LEU A 179 -14.11 -6.13 -8.85
C LEU A 179 -15.49 -5.77 -8.28
N GLN A 180 -15.85 -4.49 -8.26
CA GLN A 180 -17.20 -4.07 -7.84
C GLN A 180 -18.30 -4.61 -8.76
N LYS A 181 -18.06 -4.66 -10.07
CA LYS A 181 -18.98 -5.24 -11.06
C LYS A 181 -19.13 -6.76 -10.88
N LEU A 182 -18.07 -7.46 -10.47
CA LEU A 182 -18.13 -8.88 -10.07
C LEU A 182 -18.85 -9.11 -8.73
N GLY A 183 -19.19 -8.03 -8.02
CA GLY A 183 -19.89 -8.08 -6.75
C GLY A 183 -18.98 -8.00 -5.52
N ILE A 184 -17.68 -7.74 -5.68
CA ILE A 184 -16.73 -7.49 -4.59
C ILE A 184 -16.71 -5.98 -4.31
N ARG A 185 -17.52 -5.53 -3.34
CA ARG A 185 -17.78 -4.10 -3.12
C ARG A 185 -16.64 -3.35 -2.44
N SER A 186 -15.84 -4.08 -1.67
CA SER A 186 -14.68 -3.57 -0.93
C SER A 186 -13.41 -4.30 -1.42
N PRO A 187 -12.83 -3.90 -2.57
CA PRO A 187 -11.66 -4.58 -3.15
C PRO A 187 -10.43 -4.67 -2.24
N HIS A 188 -10.30 -3.77 -1.27
CA HIS A 188 -9.21 -3.79 -0.26
C HIS A 188 -9.63 -4.38 1.09
N ALA A 189 -10.79 -5.04 1.18
CA ALA A 189 -11.21 -5.72 2.40
C ALA A 189 -10.19 -6.79 2.86
N PRO A 190 -10.19 -7.16 4.15
CA PRO A 190 -9.39 -8.28 4.64
C PRO A 190 -9.94 -9.64 4.13
N GLY A 191 -9.38 -10.74 4.65
CA GLY A 191 -9.79 -12.08 4.28
C GLY A 191 -9.44 -12.40 2.83
N LEU A 192 -10.45 -12.69 2.02
CA LEU A 192 -10.26 -13.24 0.67
C LEU A 192 -9.48 -12.26 -0.20
N MET A 193 -9.77 -10.96 -0.10
CA MET A 193 -9.10 -9.97 -0.94
C MET A 193 -7.63 -9.75 -0.58
N ASN A 194 -7.18 -10.14 0.61
CA ASN A 194 -5.75 -10.21 0.92
C ASN A 194 -5.09 -11.39 0.20
N ALA A 195 -5.73 -12.56 0.17
CA ALA A 195 -5.23 -13.71 -0.58
C ALA A 195 -5.22 -13.44 -2.10
N VAL A 196 -6.28 -12.84 -2.63
CA VAL A 196 -6.38 -12.42 -4.03
C VAL A 196 -5.29 -11.43 -4.39
N HIS A 197 -5.00 -10.45 -3.52
CA HIS A 197 -3.93 -9.49 -3.77
C HIS A 197 -2.56 -10.16 -3.93
N LEU A 198 -2.21 -11.11 -3.05
CA LEU A 198 -0.95 -11.83 -3.15
C LEU A 198 -0.90 -12.69 -4.42
N ALA A 199 -2.00 -13.36 -4.77
CA ALA A 199 -2.11 -14.12 -6.02
C ALA A 199 -1.95 -13.22 -7.25
N TYR A 200 -2.58 -12.03 -7.24
CA TYR A 200 -2.48 -11.04 -8.30
C TYR A 200 -1.04 -10.52 -8.47
N VAL A 201 -0.40 -10.10 -7.38
CA VAL A 201 1.00 -9.65 -7.40
C VAL A 201 1.90 -10.72 -8.00
N LYS A 202 1.76 -11.98 -7.58
CA LYS A 202 2.53 -13.11 -8.11
C LYS A 202 2.31 -13.33 -9.61
N GLN A 203 1.09 -13.12 -10.11
CA GLN A 203 0.77 -13.29 -11.53
C GLN A 203 1.37 -12.18 -12.40
N ILE A 204 1.39 -10.93 -11.93
CA ILE A 204 1.92 -9.80 -12.70
C ILE A 204 3.43 -9.61 -12.50
N GLU A 205 4.02 -10.15 -11.44
CA GLU A 205 5.44 -9.98 -11.09
C GLU A 205 6.39 -10.16 -12.28
N PRO A 206 6.26 -11.19 -13.14
CA PRO A 206 7.15 -11.37 -14.29
C PRO A 206 7.17 -10.22 -15.30
N HIS A 207 6.15 -9.35 -15.29
CA HIS A 207 5.97 -8.23 -16.24
C HIS A 207 6.16 -6.86 -15.58
N LEU A 208 6.52 -6.81 -14.28
CA LEU A 208 6.78 -5.56 -13.54
C LEU A 208 8.10 -4.86 -13.94
N ASP A 209 8.76 -5.33 -14.99
CA ASP A 209 9.79 -4.59 -15.72
C ASP A 209 9.21 -3.63 -16.76
N GLN A 210 7.92 -3.72 -17.05
CA GLN A 210 7.18 -2.87 -17.98
C GLN A 210 6.42 -1.76 -17.25
N ARG A 211 6.56 -0.52 -17.75
CA ARG A 211 5.93 0.67 -17.15
C ARG A 211 4.42 0.56 -16.95
N VAL A 212 3.71 -0.02 -17.91
CA VAL A 212 2.24 -0.19 -17.85
C VAL A 212 1.83 -1.04 -16.65
N GLU A 213 2.55 -2.14 -16.38
CA GLU A 213 2.23 -3.02 -15.25
C GLU A 213 2.67 -2.43 -13.90
N MET A 214 3.75 -1.64 -13.88
CA MET A 214 4.11 -0.84 -12.69
C MET A 214 2.99 0.15 -12.35
N GLU A 215 2.48 0.88 -13.36
CA GLU A 215 1.41 1.86 -13.18
C GLU A 215 0.14 1.21 -12.65
N ARG A 216 -0.23 0.07 -13.25
CA ARG A 216 -1.39 -0.71 -12.84
C ARG A 216 -1.29 -1.20 -11.39
N LEU A 217 -0.13 -1.70 -10.97
CA LEU A 217 0.08 -2.12 -9.58
C LEU A 217 0.08 -0.93 -8.61
N ILE A 218 0.69 0.20 -8.97
CA ILE A 218 0.68 1.41 -8.14
C ILE A 218 -0.75 1.95 -7.98
N GLU A 219 -1.53 1.99 -9.06
CA GLU A 219 -2.94 2.38 -9.03
C GLU A 219 -3.78 1.43 -8.17
N TRP A 220 -3.51 0.12 -8.25
CA TRP A 220 -4.12 -0.85 -7.34
C TRP A 220 -3.77 -0.58 -5.88
N LEU A 221 -2.50 -0.30 -5.56
CA LEU A 221 -2.06 -0.06 -4.19
C LEU A 221 -2.64 1.24 -3.60
N LYS A 222 -2.83 2.27 -4.43
CA LYS A 222 -3.44 3.55 -4.04
C LYS A 222 -4.43 4.03 -5.11
N PRO A 223 -5.66 3.49 -5.12
CA PRO A 223 -6.67 3.93 -6.07
C PRO A 223 -7.09 5.38 -5.80
N GLU A 224 -7.50 6.09 -6.84
CA GLU A 224 -7.86 7.50 -6.72
C GLU A 224 -8.97 7.72 -5.68
N GLY A 225 -8.73 8.66 -4.75
CA GLY A 225 -9.69 8.97 -3.67
C GLY A 225 -9.88 7.86 -2.62
N ARG A 226 -9.08 6.78 -2.64
CA ARG A 226 -9.14 5.67 -1.67
C ARG A 226 -7.92 5.62 -0.78
N GLU A 227 -8.03 4.90 0.34
CA GLU A 227 -6.88 4.65 1.22
C GLU A 227 -5.89 3.65 0.60
N ALA A 228 -4.61 3.82 0.96
CA ALA A 228 -3.57 2.92 0.48
C ALA A 228 -3.76 1.52 1.06
N LYS A 229 -3.53 0.48 0.24
CA LYS A 229 -3.47 -0.89 0.75
C LYS A 229 -2.19 -1.07 1.56
N THR A 230 -2.32 -1.52 2.81
CA THR A 230 -1.18 -1.76 3.71
C THR A 230 -0.87 -3.25 3.87
N THR A 231 -1.89 -4.10 3.99
CA THR A 231 -1.70 -5.57 4.06
C THR A 231 -1.28 -6.11 2.70
N GLY A 232 -0.15 -6.83 2.65
CA GLY A 232 0.44 -7.35 1.42
C GLY A 232 1.28 -6.32 0.63
N ALA A 233 1.37 -5.08 1.12
CA ALA A 233 2.12 -4.03 0.44
C ALA A 233 3.62 -4.32 0.37
N GLY A 234 4.19 -5.01 1.37
CA GLY A 234 5.60 -5.38 1.36
C GLY A 234 5.92 -6.35 0.21
N GLU A 235 5.05 -7.32 -0.04
CA GLU A 235 5.14 -8.26 -1.16
C GLU A 235 4.99 -7.54 -2.50
N ALA A 236 4.06 -6.58 -2.60
CA ALA A 236 3.90 -5.78 -3.81
C ALA A 236 5.12 -4.88 -4.09
N ILE A 237 5.68 -4.22 -3.06
CA ILE A 237 6.93 -3.45 -3.17
C ILE A 237 8.09 -4.38 -3.56
N SER A 238 8.18 -5.55 -2.93
CA SER A 238 9.19 -6.56 -3.24
C SER A 238 9.14 -6.99 -4.71
N ALA A 239 7.94 -7.20 -5.25
CA ALA A 239 7.74 -7.54 -6.66
C ALA A 239 8.15 -6.39 -7.60
N LEU A 240 7.76 -5.15 -7.29
CA LEU A 240 8.17 -3.95 -8.06
C LEU A 240 9.69 -3.76 -8.10
N LEU A 241 10.38 -4.09 -7.01
CA LEU A 241 11.84 -3.91 -6.89
C LEU A 241 12.64 -5.10 -7.42
N GLY A 242 12.01 -6.27 -7.62
CA GLY A 242 12.71 -7.53 -7.82
C GLY A 242 13.52 -7.64 -9.10
N HIS A 243 13.03 -7.08 -10.20
CA HIS A 243 13.74 -7.05 -11.47
C HIS A 243 15.05 -6.24 -11.39
N TRP A 244 15.15 -5.32 -10.43
CA TRP A 244 16.21 -4.33 -10.38
C TRP A 244 17.30 -4.63 -9.34
N VAL A 245 17.36 -5.87 -8.87
CA VAL A 245 18.43 -6.30 -7.95
C VAL A 245 19.79 -6.21 -8.62
N LYS A 246 19.89 -6.66 -9.88
CA LYS A 246 21.15 -6.77 -10.62
C LYS A 246 21.41 -5.61 -11.58
N HIS A 247 20.38 -4.86 -11.97
CA HIS A 247 20.49 -3.72 -12.88
C HIS A 247 19.55 -2.59 -12.46
N SER A 248 19.73 -1.40 -13.03
CA SER A 248 18.85 -0.26 -12.77
C SER A 248 17.80 -0.10 -13.89
N PRO A 249 16.59 0.37 -13.57
CA PRO A 249 15.62 0.76 -14.57
C PRO A 249 16.09 2.00 -15.33
N LYS A 250 15.39 2.32 -16.42
CA LYS A 250 15.59 3.60 -17.12
C LYS A 250 15.29 4.76 -16.16
N PRO A 251 15.93 5.93 -16.33
CA PRO A 251 15.76 7.06 -15.40
C PRO A 251 14.31 7.45 -15.11
N ASP A 252 13.43 7.41 -16.12
CA ASP A 252 12.02 7.76 -15.96
C ASP A 252 11.23 6.73 -15.15
N ASP A 253 11.58 5.45 -15.24
CA ASP A 253 10.93 4.37 -14.48
C ASP A 253 11.47 4.33 -13.05
N LEU A 254 12.77 4.60 -12.86
CA LEU A 254 13.36 4.78 -11.53
C LEU A 254 12.62 5.87 -10.77
N ARG A 255 12.52 7.07 -11.36
CA ARG A 255 11.84 8.22 -10.75
C ARG A 255 10.37 7.91 -10.46
N TYR A 256 9.68 7.28 -11.40
CA TYR A 256 8.29 6.91 -11.20
C TYR A 256 8.11 5.97 -10.00
N LEU A 257 8.93 4.92 -9.90
CA LEU A 257 8.86 3.96 -8.81
C LEU A 257 9.21 4.62 -7.47
N THR A 258 10.29 5.42 -7.41
CA THR A 258 10.71 6.06 -6.16
C THR A 258 9.65 7.06 -5.66
N GLU A 259 9.15 7.93 -6.53
CA GLU A 259 8.12 8.92 -6.18
C GLU A 259 6.82 8.27 -5.73
N ASN A 260 6.33 7.24 -6.43
CA ASN A 260 5.06 6.61 -6.10
C ASN A 260 5.15 5.73 -4.85
N ILE A 261 6.18 4.87 -4.74
CA ILE A 261 6.33 4.00 -3.56
C ILE A 261 6.50 4.85 -2.30
N ILE A 262 7.34 5.89 -2.33
CA ILE A 262 7.55 6.78 -1.17
C ILE A 262 6.35 7.69 -0.95
N GLY A 263 5.67 8.10 -2.02
CA GLY A 263 4.43 8.88 -1.95
C GLY A 263 3.32 8.16 -1.22
N ILE A 264 3.24 6.85 -1.40
CA ILE A 264 2.24 6.00 -0.75
C ILE A 264 2.68 5.61 0.67
N TYR A 265 3.92 5.11 0.82
CA TYR A 265 4.36 4.40 2.04
C TYR A 265 5.42 5.11 2.88
N GLY A 266 5.86 6.30 2.47
CA GLY A 266 6.90 7.06 3.16
C GLY A 266 8.32 6.60 2.83
N ASP A 267 9.31 7.31 3.37
CA ASP A 267 10.72 7.06 3.06
C ASP A 267 11.30 5.98 4.00
N PRO A 268 11.79 4.84 3.47
CA PRO A 268 12.29 3.73 4.28
C PRO A 268 13.52 4.09 5.12
N ARG A 269 14.23 5.17 4.80
CA ARG A 269 15.43 5.62 5.53
C ARG A 269 15.08 6.26 6.87
N VAL A 270 13.89 6.88 6.94
CA VAL A 270 13.39 7.59 8.13
C VAL A 270 12.36 6.74 8.88
N GLN A 271 11.58 5.93 8.16
CA GLN A 271 10.50 5.10 8.70
C GLN A 271 10.69 3.64 8.27
N ARG A 272 11.50 2.88 9.02
CA ARG A 272 11.75 1.45 8.75
C ARG A 272 10.63 0.51 9.21
N GLY A 273 9.63 1.02 9.93
CA GLY A 273 8.47 0.24 10.40
C GLY A 273 7.34 0.15 9.37
N GLY A 274 6.32 -0.65 9.66
CA GLY A 274 5.14 -0.79 8.80
C GLY A 274 5.41 -1.69 7.60
N VAL A 275 5.04 -1.25 6.39
CA VAL A 275 5.15 -2.09 5.17
C VAL A 275 6.60 -2.49 4.85
N TRP A 276 7.56 -1.66 5.25
CA TRP A 276 8.98 -1.85 4.98
C TRP A 276 9.58 -3.05 5.71
N SER A 277 9.00 -3.50 6.82
CA SER A 277 9.49 -4.69 7.54
C SER A 277 9.17 -6.00 6.82
N ALA A 278 8.21 -5.99 5.89
CA ALA A 278 7.85 -7.15 5.08
C ALA A 278 8.65 -7.23 3.76
N VAL A 279 9.47 -6.21 3.45
CA VAL A 279 10.28 -6.18 2.23
C VAL A 279 11.62 -6.89 2.49
N PRO A 280 12.00 -7.91 1.71
CA PRO A 280 13.28 -8.60 1.85
C PRO A 280 14.49 -7.65 1.73
N GLU A 281 15.59 -7.96 2.43
CA GLU A 281 16.77 -7.08 2.50
C GLU A 281 17.40 -6.77 1.13
N ASP A 282 17.43 -7.75 0.22
CA ASP A 282 17.98 -7.57 -1.12
C ASP A 282 17.12 -6.62 -1.98
N ARG A 283 15.79 -6.62 -1.79
CA ARG A 283 14.86 -5.66 -2.39
C ARG A 283 14.97 -4.28 -1.72
N MET A 284 15.11 -4.25 -0.40
CA MET A 284 15.34 -3.01 0.34
C MET A 284 16.61 -2.32 -0.14
N ALA A 285 17.68 -3.07 -0.41
CA ALA A 285 18.94 -2.54 -0.92
C ALA A 285 18.76 -1.83 -2.29
N VAL A 286 17.83 -2.28 -3.14
CA VAL A 286 17.53 -1.65 -4.44
C VAL A 286 17.02 -0.22 -4.24
N ILE A 287 15.95 -0.04 -3.46
CA ILE A 287 15.36 1.28 -3.28
C ILE A 287 16.29 2.21 -2.51
N LEU A 288 17.03 1.69 -1.52
CA LEU A 288 18.04 2.48 -0.79
C LEU A 288 19.19 2.95 -1.71
N ARG A 289 19.63 2.10 -2.64
CA ARG A 289 20.66 2.45 -3.64
C ARG A 289 20.17 3.55 -4.58
N TRP A 290 18.92 3.48 -5.03
CA TRP A 290 18.31 4.52 -5.87
C TRP A 290 18.23 5.85 -5.14
N LEU A 291 17.67 5.86 -3.92
CA LEU A 291 17.52 7.06 -3.11
C LEU A 291 18.86 7.69 -2.73
N THR A 292 19.89 6.86 -2.58
CA THR A 292 21.28 7.32 -2.39
C THR A 292 21.78 8.06 -3.62
N GLY A 293 21.59 7.49 -4.81
CA GLY A 293 21.97 8.12 -6.07
C GLY A 293 21.20 9.41 -6.35
N GLU A 294 19.90 9.41 -6.05
CA GLU A 294 19.06 10.61 -6.16
C GLU A 294 19.49 11.71 -5.19
N ASN A 295 19.84 11.37 -3.93
CA ASN A 295 20.37 12.35 -2.98
C ASN A 295 21.68 12.99 -3.44
N ILE A 296 22.62 12.21 -3.99
CA ILE A 296 23.89 12.74 -4.49
C ILE A 296 23.61 13.71 -5.65
N ARG A 297 22.80 13.30 -6.64
CA ARG A 297 22.43 14.16 -7.78
C ARG A 297 21.72 15.43 -7.29
N PHE A 298 20.75 15.28 -6.39
CA PHE A 298 19.97 16.39 -5.88
C PHE A 298 20.81 17.42 -5.14
N PHE A 299 21.74 16.98 -4.28
CA PHE A 299 22.68 17.89 -3.64
C PHE A 299 23.52 18.65 -4.66
N LEU A 300 24.10 17.94 -5.63
CA LEU A 300 24.96 18.55 -6.64
C LEU A 300 24.19 19.57 -7.49
N ASP A 301 22.95 19.28 -7.86
CA ASP A 301 22.11 20.15 -8.68
C ASP A 301 21.65 21.40 -7.94
N VAL A 302 21.24 21.27 -6.67
CA VAL A 302 20.87 22.43 -5.85
C VAL A 302 22.09 23.30 -5.58
N VAL A 303 23.24 22.71 -5.26
CA VAL A 303 24.45 23.48 -4.97
C VAL A 303 24.99 24.18 -6.23
N SER A 304 24.93 23.54 -7.40
CA SER A 304 25.39 24.15 -8.67
C SER A 304 24.59 25.40 -9.05
N GLU A 305 23.33 25.51 -8.60
CA GLU A 305 22.49 26.68 -8.86
C GLU A 305 22.78 27.85 -7.91
N VAL A 306 23.05 27.53 -6.64
CA VAL A 306 23.25 28.56 -5.60
C VAL A 306 24.69 29.04 -5.50
N GLU A 307 25.62 28.38 -6.18
CA GLU A 307 27.07 28.66 -6.12
C GLU A 307 27.69 28.73 -7.53
N ASP A 308 28.13 29.91 -7.94
CA ASP A 308 28.93 30.13 -9.16
C ASP A 308 30.38 29.65 -8.94
N SER A 309 30.60 28.33 -8.99
CA SER A 309 31.93 27.73 -8.75
C SER A 309 32.25 26.63 -9.75
N HIS A 310 33.32 26.84 -10.53
CA HIS A 310 33.87 25.85 -11.48
C HIS A 310 34.40 24.56 -10.81
N MET A 311 34.47 24.52 -9.48
CA MET A 311 35.00 23.36 -8.73
C MET A 311 34.00 22.20 -8.59
N TRP A 312 32.74 22.36 -8.99
CA TRP A 312 31.71 21.35 -8.77
C TRP A 312 31.73 20.20 -9.77
N GLU A 313 32.05 20.44 -11.03
CA GLU A 313 32.01 19.40 -12.06
C GLU A 313 32.99 18.23 -11.78
N PRO A 314 34.24 18.48 -11.31
CA PRO A 314 35.11 17.40 -10.85
C PRO A 314 34.56 16.60 -9.66
N ARG A 315 33.93 17.29 -8.68
CA ARG A 315 33.33 16.63 -7.50
C ARG A 315 32.11 15.80 -7.89
N ARG A 316 31.25 16.32 -8.77
CA ARG A 316 30.08 15.62 -9.34
C ARG A 316 30.51 14.31 -9.98
N ARG A 317 31.47 14.36 -10.91
CA ARG A 317 31.99 13.16 -11.58
C ARG A 317 32.63 12.17 -10.60
N PHE A 318 33.32 12.65 -9.58
CA PHE A 318 33.94 11.80 -8.58
C PHE A 318 32.90 11.04 -7.74
N TRP A 319 31.96 11.75 -7.11
CA TRP A 319 30.96 11.14 -6.22
C TRP A 319 29.96 10.26 -6.98
N LEU A 320 29.46 10.71 -8.13
CA LEU A 320 28.61 9.87 -8.98
C LEU A 320 29.36 8.65 -9.50
N GLY A 321 30.63 8.82 -9.91
CA GLY A 321 31.46 7.69 -10.36
C GLY A 321 31.76 6.66 -9.26
N LEU A 322 31.76 7.06 -7.98
CA LEU A 322 31.84 6.13 -6.85
C LEU A 322 30.50 5.43 -6.60
N HIS A 323 29.38 6.15 -6.69
CA HIS A 323 28.04 5.58 -6.60
C HIS A 323 27.78 4.54 -7.70
N ASP A 324 28.11 4.87 -8.94
CA ASP A 324 27.92 4.01 -10.11
C ASP A 324 28.76 2.71 -10.01
N ARG A 325 29.91 2.77 -9.32
CA ARG A 325 30.75 1.61 -8.99
C ARG A 325 30.27 0.84 -7.76
N GLY A 326 29.13 1.19 -7.17
CA GLY A 326 28.57 0.54 -5.99
C GLY A 326 29.40 0.76 -4.72
N ARG A 327 30.25 1.79 -4.66
CA ARG A 327 31.11 2.06 -3.49
C ARG A 327 30.45 2.91 -2.41
N ILE A 328 29.31 3.54 -2.71
CA ILE A 328 28.58 4.36 -1.74
C ILE A 328 27.37 3.56 -1.24
N ASP A 329 27.37 3.24 0.05
CA ASP A 329 26.31 2.46 0.69
C ASP A 329 25.06 3.30 0.96
N ALA A 330 25.26 4.57 1.34
CA ALA A 330 24.18 5.48 1.65
C ALA A 330 24.59 6.95 1.48
N ALA A 331 23.62 7.81 1.20
CA ALA A 331 23.81 9.25 1.13
C ALA A 331 22.67 10.01 1.80
N TRP A 332 23.00 11.10 2.47
CA TRP A 332 22.06 12.03 3.07
C TRP A 332 22.49 13.47 2.83
N VAL A 333 21.52 14.35 2.58
CA VAL A 333 21.77 15.75 2.27
C VAL A 333 21.28 16.62 3.41
N ALA A 334 22.07 17.62 3.79
CA ALA A 334 21.65 18.66 4.71
C ALA A 334 21.86 20.05 4.11
N PHE A 335 20.77 20.74 3.76
CA PHE A 335 20.85 22.03 3.07
C PHE A 335 20.92 23.20 4.05
N SER A 336 21.67 24.24 3.66
CA SER A 336 21.57 25.58 4.26
C SER A 336 20.19 26.20 4.01
N ASP A 337 19.85 27.31 4.66
CA ASP A 337 18.53 27.95 4.48
C ASP A 337 18.25 28.36 3.02
N SER A 338 19.25 28.90 2.32
CA SER A 338 19.14 29.28 0.90
C SER A 338 18.92 28.06 0.00
N ALA A 339 19.73 27.02 0.16
CA ALA A 339 19.63 25.79 -0.61
C ALA A 339 18.34 25.01 -0.27
N ALA A 340 17.86 25.05 0.98
CA ALA A 340 16.60 24.43 1.38
C ALA A 340 15.38 25.12 0.74
N LYS A 341 15.42 26.45 0.57
CA LYS A 341 14.39 27.19 -0.18
C LYS A 341 14.38 26.78 -1.65
N GLU A 342 15.55 26.66 -2.27
CA GLU A 342 15.66 26.22 -3.66
C GLU A 342 15.24 24.76 -3.84
N ALA A 343 15.66 23.88 -2.95
CA ALA A 343 15.24 22.48 -2.92
C ALA A 343 13.71 22.34 -2.84
N ARG A 344 13.06 23.16 -1.99
CA ARG A 344 11.58 23.18 -1.88
C ARG A 344 10.90 23.74 -3.12
N ARG A 345 11.48 24.76 -3.79
CA ARG A 345 10.97 25.25 -5.08
C ARG A 345 10.98 24.16 -6.15
N ARG A 346 11.98 23.27 -6.10
CA ARG A 346 12.10 22.09 -6.96
C ARG A 346 11.26 20.89 -6.50
N GLY A 347 10.41 21.06 -5.48
CA GLY A 347 9.46 20.05 -5.00
C GLY A 347 9.96 19.12 -3.89
N ALA A 348 11.20 19.28 -3.40
CA ALA A 348 11.72 18.44 -2.32
C ALA A 348 11.14 18.80 -0.95
N GLY A 349 11.12 17.82 -0.04
CA GLY A 349 10.56 17.96 1.32
C GLY A 349 9.04 17.84 1.40
N GLY A 350 8.37 17.49 0.30
CA GLY A 350 6.95 17.16 0.23
C GLY A 350 6.66 15.67 0.48
N LYS A 351 5.39 15.27 0.37
CA LYS A 351 4.99 13.85 0.43
C LYS A 351 5.41 13.17 -0.88
N GLY A 352 6.15 12.06 -0.80
CA GLY A 352 6.64 11.33 -1.97
C GLY A 352 7.88 11.92 -2.63
N THR A 353 8.49 12.96 -2.05
CA THR A 353 9.73 13.55 -2.60
C THR A 353 10.91 13.34 -1.65
N LEU A 354 12.12 13.56 -2.17
CA LEU A 354 13.35 13.40 -1.41
C LEU A 354 13.31 14.25 -0.14
N ARG A 355 13.52 13.58 0.99
CA ARG A 355 13.74 14.25 2.27
C ARG A 355 15.21 14.64 2.41
N PHE A 356 15.43 15.72 3.15
CA PHE A 356 16.75 16.25 3.46
C PHE A 356 16.76 16.82 4.88
N GLY A 357 17.93 16.84 5.50
CA GLY A 357 18.18 17.53 6.77
C GLY A 357 18.45 19.02 6.56
N VAL A 358 18.52 19.76 7.65
CA VAL A 358 18.84 21.19 7.64
C VAL A 358 20.21 21.39 8.26
N GLN A 359 21.07 22.12 7.56
CA GLN A 359 22.28 22.63 8.16
C GLN A 359 21.93 23.83 9.07
N THR A 360 22.55 23.92 10.25
CA THR A 360 22.22 24.94 11.27
C THR A 360 23.37 25.85 11.70
N ALA A 361 24.59 25.63 11.22
CA ALA A 361 25.73 26.48 11.59
C ALA A 361 25.55 27.89 11.02
N GLY A 362 25.72 28.91 11.87
CA GLY A 362 25.55 30.32 11.51
C GLY A 362 26.80 30.98 10.93
N TYR A 363 26.78 32.33 10.93
CA TYR A 363 27.90 33.19 10.55
C TYR A 363 28.49 32.84 9.17
N GLY A 364 29.82 32.76 9.06
CA GLY A 364 30.52 32.49 7.79
C GLY A 364 30.26 31.13 7.15
N ARG A 365 29.42 30.28 7.77
CA ARG A 365 29.03 28.96 7.26
C ARG A 365 27.52 28.80 7.06
N ALA A 366 26.73 29.87 7.23
CA ALA A 366 25.28 29.85 7.07
C ALA A 366 24.80 29.36 5.69
N ASN A 367 25.65 29.47 4.65
CA ASN A 367 25.34 29.04 3.29
C ASN A 367 25.97 27.69 2.91
N THR A 368 26.64 27.01 3.84
CA THR A 368 27.26 25.70 3.57
C THR A 368 26.21 24.60 3.66
N SER A 369 26.00 23.88 2.56
CA SER A 369 25.21 22.64 2.53
C SER A 369 26.15 21.43 2.61
N LEU A 370 25.66 20.32 3.16
CA LEU A 370 26.43 19.10 3.39
C LEU A 370 25.86 17.91 2.61
N LEU A 371 26.76 17.06 2.14
CA LEU A 371 26.50 15.72 1.66
C LEU A 371 27.22 14.74 2.58
N ILE A 372 26.46 13.93 3.31
CA ILE A 372 26.94 12.89 4.21
C ILE A 372 26.81 11.55 3.50
N LEU A 373 27.91 10.83 3.36
CA LEU A 373 28.01 9.54 2.68
C LEU A 373 28.46 8.46 3.65
N LYS A 374 27.92 7.25 3.51
CA LYS A 374 28.48 6.04 4.09
C LYS A 374 29.19 5.24 3.00
N ILE A 375 30.45 4.91 3.24
CA ILE A 375 31.30 4.10 2.36
C ILE A 375 32.03 3.07 3.22
N GLY A 376 31.61 1.82 3.16
CA GLY A 376 32.09 0.76 4.04
C GLY A 376 31.97 1.14 5.51
N ARG A 377 33.11 1.16 6.21
CA ARG A 377 33.22 1.55 7.63
C ARG A 377 33.55 3.03 7.80
N LYS A 378 33.32 3.87 6.78
CA LYS A 378 33.64 5.30 6.82
C LYS A 378 32.39 6.14 6.65
N ILE A 379 32.36 7.24 7.39
CA ILE A 379 31.41 8.33 7.19
C ILE A 379 32.17 9.48 6.55
N VAL A 380 31.73 9.91 5.37
CA VAL A 380 32.35 11.00 4.62
C VAL A 380 31.40 12.19 4.58
N VAL A 381 31.90 13.37 4.90
CA VAL A 381 31.15 14.62 4.83
C VAL A 381 31.81 15.54 3.81
N GLU A 382 31.10 15.77 2.72
CA GLU A 382 31.39 16.77 1.70
C GLU A 382 30.54 18.02 1.97
N GLY A 383 31.00 19.19 1.54
CA GLY A 383 30.24 20.41 1.70
C GLY A 383 30.43 21.40 0.56
N SER A 384 29.44 22.27 0.37
CA SER A 384 29.52 23.36 -0.60
C SER A 384 30.56 24.40 -0.23
N HIS A 385 30.88 25.29 -1.18
CA HIS A 385 31.94 26.28 -1.05
C HIS A 385 33.32 25.62 -0.80
N SER A 386 34.14 26.26 0.04
CA SER A 386 35.47 25.83 0.45
C SER A 386 35.46 24.84 1.64
N TYR A 387 34.36 24.14 1.86
CA TYR A 387 34.28 23.12 2.91
C TYR A 387 35.18 21.93 2.55
N LYS A 388 35.98 21.46 3.50
CA LYS A 388 36.88 20.32 3.29
C LYS A 388 36.08 19.02 3.28
N VAL A 389 36.55 18.00 2.57
CA VAL A 389 36.06 16.64 2.79
C VAL A 389 36.53 16.17 4.15
N HIS A 390 35.63 15.70 5.00
CA HIS A 390 35.93 15.07 6.29
C HIS A 390 35.60 13.58 6.22
N ILE A 391 36.53 12.72 6.64
CA ILE A 391 36.36 11.27 6.68
C ILE A 391 36.52 10.81 8.13
N PHE A 392 35.50 10.12 8.63
CA PHE A 392 35.45 9.53 9.96
C PHE A 392 35.43 8.01 9.85
N ASP A 393 36.02 7.32 10.83
CA ASP A 393 35.70 5.92 11.04
C ASP A 393 34.28 5.79 11.63
N GLU A 394 33.51 4.80 11.20
CA GLU A 394 32.17 4.52 11.71
C GLU A 394 32.19 4.19 13.21
N SER A 395 33.30 3.67 13.75
CA SER A 395 33.46 3.45 15.18
C SER A 395 33.56 4.73 16.00
N ASN A 396 33.76 5.89 15.36
CA ASN A 396 33.79 7.17 16.03
C ASN A 396 32.37 7.57 16.45
N GLN A 397 32.07 7.46 17.74
CA GLN A 397 30.76 7.79 18.31
C GLN A 397 30.29 9.23 18.08
N ARG A 398 31.22 10.14 17.73
CA ARG A 398 30.89 11.54 17.42
C ARG A 398 30.73 11.77 15.92
N ALA A 399 31.03 10.80 15.06
CA ALA A 399 30.84 10.94 13.62
C ALA A 399 29.36 11.27 13.31
N PRO A 400 29.09 12.13 12.32
CA PRO A 400 27.73 12.51 11.99
C PRO A 400 26.95 11.31 11.44
N ALA A 401 25.91 10.87 12.15
CA ALA A 401 25.05 9.81 11.67
C ALA A 401 24.23 10.28 10.46
N LEU A 402 23.90 9.38 9.53
CA LEU A 402 23.00 9.69 8.41
C LEU A 402 21.56 9.90 8.91
N TYR A 403 20.74 10.54 8.07
CA TYR A 403 19.29 10.69 8.24
C TYR A 403 18.86 11.55 9.44
N GLN A 404 19.77 12.34 10.03
CA GLN A 404 19.39 13.30 11.06
C GLN A 404 18.66 14.49 10.44
N TRP A 405 17.79 15.10 11.24
CA TRP A 405 17.07 16.30 10.83
C TRP A 405 17.97 17.54 10.79
N ARG A 406 18.97 17.62 11.67
CA ARG A 406 19.84 18.79 11.83
C ARG A 406 21.30 18.40 11.82
N TYR A 407 22.11 19.22 11.17
CA TYR A 407 23.56 19.10 11.14
C TYR A 407 24.20 20.47 11.36
N ASP A 408 25.24 20.54 12.18
CA ASP A 408 26.06 21.74 12.31
C ASP A 408 27.42 21.49 11.63
N CYS A 409 27.61 22.08 10.46
CA CYS A 409 28.85 21.87 9.69
C CYS A 409 30.09 22.38 10.41
N GLU A 410 29.96 23.36 11.30
CA GLU A 410 31.08 23.92 12.06
C GLU A 410 31.44 22.98 13.21
N ALA A 411 30.43 22.46 13.93
CA ALA A 411 30.64 21.41 14.93
C ALA A 411 31.32 20.18 14.31
N ILE A 412 30.90 19.77 13.11
CA ILE A 412 31.47 18.60 12.40
C ILE A 412 32.96 18.78 12.14
N ARG A 413 33.41 19.99 11.76
CA ARG A 413 34.83 20.28 11.48
C ARG A 413 35.73 20.06 12.68
N PHE A 414 35.19 20.24 13.88
CA PHE A 414 35.92 20.14 15.14
C PHE A 414 35.82 18.76 15.81
N ILE A 415 35.12 17.81 15.19
CA ILE A 415 35.07 16.43 15.72
C ILE A 415 36.48 15.81 15.63
N PRO A 416 37.06 15.36 16.76
CA PRO A 416 38.36 14.69 16.78
C PRO A 416 38.34 13.36 16.03
N GLY A 417 39.50 12.96 15.49
CA GLY A 417 39.65 11.71 14.76
C GLY A 417 39.08 11.72 13.35
N SER A 418 38.86 12.92 12.77
CA SER A 418 38.52 13.08 11.36
C SER A 418 39.76 13.37 10.53
N ASN A 419 39.87 12.69 9.40
CA ASN A 419 40.82 13.04 8.34
C ASN A 419 40.17 14.09 7.45
N ALA A 420 40.84 15.22 7.20
CA ALA A 420 40.24 16.32 6.45
C ALA A 420 41.14 16.83 5.32
N LYS A 421 40.57 17.04 4.12
CA LYS A 421 41.30 17.48 2.92
C LYS A 421 40.52 18.54 2.15
N SER A 422 41.21 19.62 1.76
CA SER A 422 40.65 20.61 0.82
C SER A 422 40.68 20.07 -0.61
N HIS A 423 39.74 20.51 -1.45
CA HIS A 423 39.62 20.13 -2.87
C HIS A 423 40.69 20.75 -3.80
N ASN A 424 41.93 20.86 -3.32
CA ASN A 424 43.07 21.37 -4.08
C ASN A 424 44.03 20.22 -4.41
N GLY A 425 44.61 20.25 -5.61
CA GLY A 425 45.53 19.21 -6.07
C GLY A 425 44.87 17.84 -6.21
N ASP A 426 45.59 16.78 -5.89
CA ASP A 426 45.12 15.38 -6.00
C ASP A 426 44.27 14.92 -4.80
N TRP A 427 43.20 15.67 -4.50
CA TRP A 427 42.31 15.36 -3.39
C TRP A 427 41.51 14.07 -3.64
N GLN A 428 41.28 13.71 -4.91
CA GLN A 428 40.50 12.53 -5.29
C GLN A 428 41.24 11.25 -4.90
N SER A 429 42.52 11.12 -5.25
CA SER A 429 43.34 9.98 -4.81
C SER A 429 43.44 9.91 -3.29
N TRP A 430 43.61 11.05 -2.62
CA TRP A 430 43.61 11.10 -1.16
C TRP A 430 42.31 10.54 -0.57
N VAL A 431 41.14 10.92 -1.11
CA VAL A 431 39.86 10.35 -0.64
C VAL A 431 39.85 8.84 -0.88
N LEU A 432 40.26 8.36 -2.06
CA LEU A 432 40.27 6.94 -2.39
C LEU A 432 41.15 6.10 -1.46
N GLU A 433 42.26 6.65 -0.96
CA GLU A 433 43.15 5.99 0.01
C GLU A 433 42.57 5.90 1.42
N HIS A 434 41.62 6.79 1.76
CA HIS A 434 41.08 6.92 3.11
C HIS A 434 39.66 6.35 3.28
N ILE A 435 39.04 5.85 2.20
CA ILE A 435 37.69 5.24 2.18
C ILE A 435 37.68 3.72 2.01
#